data_AF-A0A2V9H7D6-F1
#
_entry.id   AF-A0A2V9H7D6-F1
#
_cell.length_a   1.000
_cell.length_b   1.000
_cell.length_c   1.000
_cell.angle_alpha   90.00
_cell.angle_beta   90.00
_cell.angle_gamma   90.00
#
_symmetry.space_group_name_H-M   'P 1'
#
loop_
_entity.id
_entity.type
_entity.pdbx_description
1 polymer ?
#
loop_
_entity_poly.entity_id
_entity_poly.type
_entity_poly.pdbx_seq_one_letter_code
_entity_poly.pdbx_strand_id
1 'polypeptide(L)'
;MATAEQTYLRTELEQRRERLHAALHSPAADASLSQLLTAVDTALSRIDQGTFGLCETCHDTIEAERLLADPLVRFCLDHLTSAEQRALESDLSLAARIQRALLPKPGLAPAGWDVRYHYQPAGMVSGDYCDLFETDGGLLFMLGDVSGKGVAASMLMSHLHATFRSLAEAGLPLDRMVEDANRIFCESTLAGQFATLVVGRAAQDGSVEFVSAGHLPVLHIHGDGATPKNSTGVPLGMFCNARFPLHRLTLAPGDTLFLYTDGLTEARNRAGAEY
;
A
#
# COMPACT_ATOMS: atom_id res chain seq x y z
N MET A 1 5.63 -21.01 -13.21
CA MET A 1 4.27 -20.73 -12.70
C MET A 1 3.23 -21.65 -13.36
N ALA A 2 3.53 -22.94 -13.51
CA ALA A 2 3.52 -23.43 -14.89
C ALA A 2 2.30 -24.23 -15.37
N THR A 3 1.29 -24.57 -14.55
CA THR A 3 0.16 -25.39 -15.06
C THR A 3 -1.20 -25.02 -14.50
N ALA A 4 -1.35 -24.88 -13.18
CA ALA A 4 -2.66 -24.61 -12.56
C ALA A 4 -3.22 -23.23 -12.95
N GLU A 5 -2.41 -22.17 -12.88
CA GLU A 5 -2.82 -20.81 -13.27
C GLU A 5 -3.10 -20.71 -14.78
N GLN A 6 -2.27 -21.34 -15.62
CA GLN A 6 -2.52 -21.39 -17.07
C GLN A 6 -3.79 -22.17 -17.42
N THR A 7 -4.09 -23.24 -16.69
CA THR A 7 -5.32 -24.02 -16.87
C THR A 7 -6.54 -23.18 -16.48
N TYR A 8 -6.48 -22.48 -15.35
CA TYR A 8 -7.50 -21.53 -14.93
C TYR A 8 -7.76 -20.44 -15.99
N LEU A 9 -6.71 -19.76 -16.43
CA LEU A 9 -6.80 -18.69 -17.44
C LEU A 9 -7.33 -19.18 -18.78
N ARG A 10 -6.93 -20.39 -19.22
CA ARG A 10 -7.48 -21.02 -20.43
C ARG A 10 -8.98 -21.21 -20.29
N THR A 11 -9.45 -21.81 -19.21
CA THR A 11 -10.87 -22.05 -18.97
C THR A 11 -11.66 -20.73 -18.97
N GLU A 12 -11.13 -19.68 -18.34
CA GLU A 12 -11.75 -18.36 -18.32
C GLU A 12 -11.87 -17.75 -19.73
N LEU A 13 -10.81 -17.84 -20.54
CA LEU A 13 -10.80 -17.35 -21.92
C LEU A 13 -11.77 -18.14 -22.83
N GLU A 14 -11.86 -19.46 -22.67
CA GLU A 14 -12.81 -20.30 -23.42
C GLU A 14 -14.27 -19.92 -23.11
N GLN A 15 -14.60 -19.74 -21.83
CA GLN A 15 -15.92 -19.26 -21.41
C GLN A 15 -16.21 -17.85 -21.91
N ARG A 16 -15.20 -16.97 -21.96
CA ARG A 16 -15.33 -15.61 -22.53
C ARG A 16 -15.59 -15.68 -24.04
N ARG A 17 -14.89 -16.56 -24.77
CA ARG A 17 -15.09 -16.80 -26.21
C ARG A 17 -16.52 -17.25 -26.51
N GLU A 18 -17.05 -18.22 -25.78
CA GLU A 18 -18.43 -18.70 -25.95
C GLU A 18 -19.46 -17.59 -25.75
N ARG A 19 -19.30 -16.79 -24.68
CA ARG A 19 -20.17 -15.63 -24.42
C ARG A 19 -20.12 -14.60 -25.56
N LEU A 20 -18.94 -14.32 -26.09
CA LEU A 20 -18.76 -13.38 -27.20
C LEU A 20 -19.38 -13.90 -28.50
N HIS A 21 -19.21 -15.19 -28.83
CA HIS A 21 -19.90 -15.79 -29.97
C HIS A 21 -21.42 -15.68 -29.85
N ALA A 22 -21.99 -16.00 -28.68
CA ALA A 22 -23.41 -15.86 -28.44
C ALA A 22 -23.89 -14.40 -28.60
N ALA A 23 -23.12 -13.43 -28.09
CA ALA A 23 -23.44 -12.02 -28.19
C ALA A 23 -23.40 -11.48 -29.63
N LEU A 24 -22.49 -11.99 -30.47
CA LEU A 24 -22.39 -11.60 -31.89
C LEU A 24 -23.59 -12.03 -32.74
N HIS A 25 -24.40 -12.98 -32.26
CA HIS A 25 -25.64 -13.39 -32.94
C HIS A 25 -26.83 -12.50 -32.57
N SER A 26 -26.63 -11.53 -31.67
CA SER A 26 -27.64 -10.54 -31.30
C SER A 26 -27.70 -9.38 -32.33
N PRO A 27 -28.88 -8.81 -32.60
CA PRO A 27 -29.01 -7.63 -33.46
C PRO A 27 -28.27 -6.38 -32.93
N ALA A 28 -27.76 -6.41 -31.70
CA ALA A 28 -26.93 -5.35 -31.11
C ALA A 28 -25.40 -5.56 -31.31
N ALA A 29 -24.99 -6.53 -32.13
CA ALA A 29 -23.59 -6.80 -32.38
C ALA A 29 -22.89 -5.63 -33.10
N ASP A 30 -21.72 -5.22 -32.58
CA ASP A 30 -20.92 -4.14 -33.14
C ASP A 30 -19.47 -4.58 -33.44
N ALA A 31 -18.69 -3.66 -34.02
CA ALA A 31 -17.29 -3.89 -34.35
C ALA A 31 -16.41 -4.17 -33.13
N SER A 32 -16.78 -3.64 -31.95
CA SER A 32 -16.04 -3.81 -30.69
C SER A 32 -16.09 -5.27 -30.22
N LEU A 33 -17.26 -5.91 -30.27
CA LEU A 33 -17.41 -7.32 -29.92
C LEU A 33 -16.57 -8.25 -30.81
N SER A 34 -16.46 -7.92 -32.10
CA SER A 34 -15.65 -8.70 -33.05
C SER A 34 -14.15 -8.56 -32.79
N GLN A 35 -13.69 -7.35 -32.42
CA GLN A 35 -12.31 -7.11 -32.00
C GLN A 35 -11.98 -7.85 -30.70
N LEU A 36 -12.88 -7.83 -29.72
CA LEU A 36 -12.73 -8.57 -28.46
C LEU A 36 -12.63 -10.08 -28.68
N LEU A 37 -13.47 -10.66 -29.55
CA LEU A 37 -13.40 -12.07 -29.90
C LEU A 37 -12.04 -12.41 -30.53
N THR A 38 -11.58 -11.59 -31.48
CA THR A 38 -10.27 -11.76 -32.12
C THR A 38 -9.13 -11.74 -31.10
N ALA A 39 -9.20 -10.84 -30.10
CA ALA A 39 -8.20 -10.78 -29.03
C ALA A 39 -8.22 -12.05 -28.16
N VAL A 40 -9.40 -12.57 -27.81
CA VAL A 40 -9.56 -13.82 -27.05
C VAL A 40 -9.00 -15.02 -27.83
N ASP A 41 -9.33 -15.13 -29.12
CA ASP A 41 -8.80 -16.21 -29.97
C ASP A 41 -7.28 -16.14 -30.12
N THR A 42 -6.73 -14.92 -30.21
CA THR A 42 -5.28 -14.70 -30.23
C THR A 42 -4.63 -15.16 -28.92
N ALA A 43 -5.24 -14.86 -27.77
CA ALA A 43 -4.74 -15.29 -26.47
C ALA A 43 -4.75 -16.81 -26.34
N LEU A 44 -5.84 -17.49 -26.71
CA LEU A 44 -5.95 -18.96 -26.70
C LEU A 44 -4.89 -19.62 -27.61
N SER A 45 -4.70 -19.09 -28.82
CA SER A 45 -3.68 -19.55 -29.76
C SER A 45 -2.27 -19.45 -29.17
N ARG A 46 -1.95 -18.37 -28.44
CA ARG A 46 -0.67 -18.22 -27.73
C ARG A 46 -0.51 -19.27 -26.62
N ILE A 47 -1.59 -19.68 -25.94
CA ILE A 47 -1.50 -20.78 -24.96
C ILE A 47 -1.18 -22.09 -25.67
N ASP A 48 -1.84 -22.39 -26.79
CA ASP A 48 -1.59 -23.60 -27.58
C ASP A 48 -0.15 -23.65 -28.12
N GLN A 49 0.42 -22.50 -28.48
CA GLN A 49 1.78 -22.36 -28.98
C GLN A 49 2.85 -22.28 -27.88
N GLY A 50 2.45 -22.22 -26.60
CA GLY A 50 3.38 -22.08 -25.47
C GLY A 50 4.04 -20.70 -25.35
N THR A 51 3.50 -19.67 -26.02
CA THR A 51 4.01 -18.28 -25.99
C THR A 51 3.15 -17.35 -25.13
N PHE A 52 2.10 -17.89 -24.50
CA PHE A 52 1.26 -17.14 -23.57
C PHE A 52 2.07 -16.67 -22.36
N GLY A 53 1.88 -15.40 -22.00
CA GLY A 53 2.64 -14.76 -20.94
C GLY A 53 4.03 -14.29 -21.34
N LEU A 54 4.42 -14.37 -22.61
CA LEU A 54 5.63 -13.74 -23.14
C LEU A 54 5.27 -12.43 -23.87
N CYS A 55 6.09 -11.39 -23.69
CA CYS A 55 5.95 -10.15 -24.44
C CYS A 55 6.25 -10.38 -25.93
N GLU A 56 5.39 -9.90 -26.82
CA GLU A 56 5.61 -10.07 -28.27
C GLU A 56 6.83 -9.30 -28.83
N THR A 57 7.39 -8.37 -28.06
CA THR A 57 8.56 -7.57 -28.47
C THR A 57 9.87 -8.15 -27.95
N CYS A 58 10.04 -8.25 -26.62
CA CYS A 58 11.29 -8.77 -26.04
C CYS A 58 11.28 -10.26 -25.77
N HIS A 59 10.13 -10.94 -25.83
CA HIS A 59 9.96 -12.35 -25.46
C HIS A 59 10.24 -12.66 -23.98
N ASP A 60 10.45 -11.65 -23.14
CA ASP A 60 10.51 -11.82 -21.69
C ASP A 60 9.13 -12.12 -21.11
N THR A 61 9.13 -12.71 -19.91
CA THR A 61 7.91 -13.04 -19.18
C THR A 61 7.18 -11.77 -18.74
N ILE A 62 5.87 -11.72 -19.03
CA ILE A 62 4.94 -10.77 -18.46
C ILE A 62 4.61 -11.22 -17.03
N GLU A 63 4.56 -10.26 -16.10
CA GLU A 63 4.18 -10.49 -14.71
C GLU A 63 2.84 -11.23 -14.61
N ALA A 64 2.78 -12.26 -13.78
CA ALA A 64 1.61 -13.12 -13.71
C ALA A 64 0.39 -12.40 -13.12
N GLU A 65 0.59 -11.48 -12.18
CA GLU A 65 -0.46 -10.64 -11.63
C GLU A 65 -1.14 -9.82 -12.74
N ARG A 66 -0.35 -9.38 -13.74
CA ARG A 66 -0.87 -8.65 -14.90
C ARG A 66 -1.65 -9.57 -15.85
N LEU A 67 -1.19 -10.81 -16.07
CA LEU A 67 -1.90 -11.80 -16.87
C LEU A 67 -3.21 -12.24 -16.21
N LEU A 68 -3.25 -12.32 -14.87
CA LEU A 68 -4.45 -12.60 -14.10
C LEU A 68 -5.45 -11.44 -14.18
N ALA A 69 -4.97 -10.19 -14.15
CA ALA A 69 -5.81 -9.01 -14.25
C ALA A 69 -6.35 -8.78 -15.68
N ASP A 70 -5.52 -9.01 -16.70
CA ASP A 70 -5.91 -8.96 -18.11
C ASP A 70 -5.26 -10.10 -18.91
N PRO A 71 -5.99 -11.21 -19.12
CA PRO A 71 -5.49 -12.35 -19.87
C PRO A 71 -5.24 -12.07 -21.37
N LEU A 72 -5.64 -10.90 -21.87
CA LEU A 72 -5.45 -10.52 -23.27
C LEU A 72 -4.16 -9.71 -23.50
N VAL A 73 -3.39 -9.42 -22.44
CA VAL A 73 -2.17 -8.62 -22.55
C VAL A 73 -1.11 -9.30 -23.44
N ARG A 74 -0.46 -8.48 -24.28
CA ARG A 74 0.52 -8.93 -25.28
C ARG A 74 1.93 -8.37 -25.05
N PHE A 75 2.04 -7.26 -24.32
CA PHE A 75 3.29 -6.53 -24.12
C PHE A 75 3.57 -6.36 -22.62
N CYS A 76 4.85 -6.41 -22.23
CA CYS A 76 5.28 -6.03 -20.89
C CYS A 76 5.16 -4.51 -20.70
N LEU A 77 5.38 -4.02 -19.47
CA LEU A 77 5.28 -2.59 -19.17
C LEU A 77 6.25 -1.75 -20.02
N ASP A 78 7.46 -2.27 -20.29
CA ASP A 78 8.49 -1.57 -21.06
C ASP A 78 8.16 -1.43 -22.55
N HIS A 79 7.28 -2.29 -23.08
CA HIS A 79 6.88 -2.30 -24.49
C HIS A 79 5.46 -1.80 -24.73
N LEU A 80 4.87 -1.10 -23.75
CA LEU A 80 3.66 -0.32 -23.97
C LEU A 80 3.89 0.73 -25.08
N THR A 81 2.86 1.04 -25.86
CA THR A 81 2.94 2.13 -26.83
C THR A 81 3.14 3.46 -26.11
N SER A 82 3.70 4.46 -26.79
CA SER A 82 3.88 5.79 -26.18
C SER A 82 2.57 6.46 -25.75
N ALA A 83 1.43 6.06 -26.31
CA ALA A 83 0.12 6.52 -25.85
C ALA A 83 -0.28 5.85 -24.52
N GLU A 84 -0.12 4.53 -24.41
CA GLU A 84 -0.40 3.77 -23.19
C GLU A 84 0.55 4.13 -22.05
N GLN A 85 1.86 4.30 -22.33
CA GLN A 85 2.84 4.75 -21.33
C GLN A 85 2.44 6.10 -20.74
N ARG A 86 2.09 7.09 -21.60
CA ARG A 86 1.65 8.40 -21.14
C ARG A 86 0.35 8.35 -20.34
N ALA A 87 -0.59 7.49 -20.72
CA ALA A 87 -1.82 7.29 -19.96
C ALA A 87 -1.50 6.73 -18.56
N LEU A 88 -0.68 5.69 -18.48
CA LEU A 88 -0.24 5.09 -17.21
C LEU A 88 0.53 6.09 -16.33
N GLU A 89 1.47 6.84 -16.90
CA GLU A 89 2.21 7.89 -16.20
C GLU A 89 1.28 8.99 -15.68
N SER A 90 0.28 9.39 -16.47
CA SER A 90 -0.73 10.37 -16.05
C SER A 90 -1.55 9.86 -14.86
N ASP A 91 -1.99 8.61 -14.90
CA ASP A 91 -2.76 7.98 -13.81
C ASP A 91 -1.93 7.85 -12.54
N LEU A 92 -0.68 7.39 -12.65
CA LEU A 92 0.25 7.31 -11.52
C LEU A 92 0.58 8.69 -10.94
N SER A 93 0.74 9.71 -11.80
CA SER A 93 0.95 11.10 -11.38
C SER A 93 -0.25 11.65 -10.61
N LEU A 94 -1.47 11.32 -11.06
CA LEU A 94 -2.69 11.69 -10.34
C LEU A 94 -2.77 11.00 -8.98
N ALA A 95 -2.52 9.69 -8.92
CA ALA A 95 -2.49 8.92 -7.67
C ALA A 95 -1.45 9.49 -6.69
N ALA A 96 -0.25 9.81 -7.18
CA ALA A 96 0.82 10.43 -6.40
C ALA A 96 0.39 11.78 -5.79
N ARG A 97 -0.32 12.60 -6.58
CA ARG A 97 -0.87 13.88 -6.10
C ARG A 97 -1.92 13.69 -5.02
N ILE A 98 -2.77 12.67 -5.14
CA ILE A 98 -3.77 12.31 -4.13
C ILE A 98 -3.06 11.90 -2.84
N GLN A 99 -2.08 10.98 -2.89
CA GLN A 99 -1.33 10.57 -1.69
C GLN A 99 -0.63 11.73 -1.00
N ARG A 100 0.01 12.63 -1.77
CA ARG A 100 0.64 13.83 -1.19
C ARG A 100 -0.36 14.75 -0.49
N ALA A 101 -1.61 14.80 -0.96
CA ALA A 101 -2.65 15.58 -0.31
C ALA A 101 -3.15 14.96 1.01
N LEU A 102 -2.88 13.68 1.25
CA LEU A 102 -3.16 12.98 2.52
C LEU A 102 -2.09 13.22 3.59
N LEU A 103 -0.89 13.66 3.19
CA LEU A 103 0.21 13.91 4.12
C LEU A 103 -0.10 15.07 5.08
N PRO A 104 0.56 15.12 6.26
CA PRO A 104 0.35 16.18 7.23
C PRO A 104 0.59 17.56 6.60
N LYS A 105 -0.32 18.50 6.83
CA LYS A 105 -0.19 19.84 6.25
C LYS A 105 1.04 20.57 6.83
N PRO A 106 1.78 21.34 6.03
CA PRO A 106 2.86 22.17 6.52
C PRO A 106 2.36 23.14 7.61
N GLY A 107 3.18 23.37 8.63
CA GLY A 107 2.87 24.34 9.69
C GLY A 107 1.92 23.84 10.77
N LEU A 108 1.70 22.52 10.89
CA LEU A 108 1.06 21.99 12.10
C LEU A 108 1.97 22.26 13.30
N ALA A 109 1.43 22.92 14.33
CA ALA A 109 2.16 23.29 15.53
C ALA A 109 1.29 23.00 16.77
N PRO A 110 1.08 21.71 17.10
CA PRO A 110 0.28 21.33 18.25
C PRO A 110 0.86 21.94 19.52
N ALA A 111 -0.01 22.44 20.41
CA ALA A 111 0.43 23.06 21.64
C ALA A 111 1.36 22.11 22.44
N GLY A 112 2.57 22.58 22.76
CA GLY A 112 3.56 21.83 23.52
C GLY A 112 4.50 20.92 22.70
N TRP A 113 4.34 20.84 21.37
CA TRP A 113 5.14 19.96 20.52
C TRP A 113 5.76 20.69 19.32
N ASP A 114 7.06 20.47 19.07
CA ASP A 114 7.68 20.77 17.77
C ASP A 114 7.65 19.50 16.93
N VAL A 115 6.96 19.56 15.80
CA VAL A 115 6.75 18.40 14.93
C VAL A 115 7.38 18.63 13.57
N ARG A 116 8.20 17.68 13.16
CA ARG A 116 8.82 17.63 11.84
C ARG A 116 8.59 16.26 11.22
N TYR A 117 8.34 16.25 9.92
CA TYR A 117 8.31 15.02 9.14
C TYR A 117 9.05 15.23 7.82
N HIS A 118 9.62 14.15 7.30
CA HIS A 118 10.18 14.09 5.95
C HIS A 118 9.58 12.87 5.27
N TYR A 119 9.00 13.05 4.09
CA TYR A 119 8.37 11.97 3.33
C TYR A 119 8.89 12.00 1.90
N GLN A 120 9.52 10.92 1.47
CA GLN A 120 10.07 10.78 0.13
C GLN A 120 9.82 9.36 -0.39
N PRO A 121 8.85 9.17 -1.28
CA PRO A 121 8.55 7.85 -1.83
C PRO A 121 9.68 7.40 -2.78
N ALA A 122 9.96 6.10 -2.81
CA ALA A 122 10.94 5.51 -3.74
C ALA A 122 10.43 5.49 -5.20
N GLY A 123 9.12 5.42 -5.38
CA GLY A 123 8.44 5.47 -6.68
C GLY A 123 7.45 6.63 -6.80
N MET A 124 6.59 6.58 -7.82
CA MET A 124 5.52 7.58 -8.01
C MET A 124 4.49 7.54 -6.87
N VAL A 125 4.16 6.34 -6.40
CA VAL A 125 3.27 6.06 -5.26
C VAL A 125 4.01 5.20 -4.24
N SER A 126 3.63 5.27 -2.96
CA SER A 126 4.25 4.48 -1.89
C SER A 126 3.21 3.77 -1.00
N GLY A 127 3.62 2.65 -0.41
CA GLY A 127 2.91 1.97 0.68
C GLY A 127 3.14 2.63 2.04
N ASP A 128 4.14 3.51 2.15
CA ASP A 128 4.47 4.23 3.39
C ASP A 128 3.30 5.10 3.83
N TYR A 129 2.90 4.92 5.07
CA TYR A 129 1.90 5.73 5.74
C TYR A 129 2.56 6.74 6.67
N CYS A 130 2.26 8.03 6.48
CA CYS A 130 2.66 9.10 7.39
C CYS A 130 1.47 10.03 7.60
N ASP A 131 1.02 10.16 8.84
CA ASP A 131 -0.07 11.08 9.17
C ASP A 131 0.07 11.63 10.58
N LEU A 132 -0.42 12.85 10.77
CA LEU A 132 -0.28 13.59 12.00
C LEU A 132 -1.30 14.74 12.03
N PHE A 133 -2.06 14.84 13.11
CA PHE A 133 -3.09 15.85 13.28
C PHE A 133 -3.38 16.19 14.74
N GLU A 134 -3.85 17.41 14.96
CA GLU A 134 -4.24 17.92 16.27
C GLU A 134 -5.54 17.25 16.76
N THR A 135 -5.62 17.09 18.07
CA THR A 135 -6.80 16.61 18.80
C THR A 135 -7.02 17.53 20.00
N ASP A 136 -8.20 17.50 20.62
CA ASP A 136 -8.53 18.40 21.75
C ASP A 136 -7.52 18.35 22.92
N GLY A 137 -6.80 17.23 23.10
CA GLY A 137 -5.84 17.02 24.18
C GLY A 137 -4.35 17.05 23.78
N GLY A 138 -4.04 17.31 22.51
CA GLY A 138 -2.67 17.22 21.99
C GLY A 138 -2.62 16.84 20.52
N LEU A 139 -1.86 15.81 20.15
CA LEU A 139 -1.77 15.34 18.77
C LEU A 139 -1.85 13.82 18.68
N LEU A 140 -2.25 13.37 17.50
CA LEU A 140 -2.25 11.97 17.12
C LEU A 140 -1.29 11.80 15.94
N PHE A 141 -0.40 10.81 16.03
CA PHE A 141 0.65 10.56 15.05
C PHE A 141 0.65 9.11 14.58
N MET A 142 1.02 8.92 13.31
CA MET A 142 1.05 7.62 12.64
C MET A 142 2.23 7.54 11.69
N LEU A 143 2.96 6.43 11.77
CA LEU A 143 3.98 6.08 10.77
C LEU A 143 3.98 4.57 10.55
N GLY A 144 3.96 4.12 9.30
CA GLY A 144 3.97 2.71 8.99
C GLY A 144 4.28 2.44 7.53
N ASP A 145 4.24 1.17 7.16
CA ASP A 145 4.38 0.71 5.79
C ASP A 145 3.50 -0.52 5.53
N VAL A 146 2.90 -0.55 4.36
CA VAL A 146 2.06 -1.64 3.88
C VAL A 146 2.91 -2.60 3.04
N SER A 147 2.83 -3.88 3.36
CA SER A 147 3.51 -4.94 2.62
C SER A 147 3.14 -4.91 1.12
N GLY A 148 4.16 -5.02 0.28
CA GLY A 148 4.02 -4.97 -1.17
C GLY A 148 4.63 -3.71 -1.75
N LYS A 149 4.23 -3.33 -2.96
CA LYS A 149 4.75 -2.15 -3.65
C LYS A 149 3.75 -1.57 -4.64
N GLY A 150 4.02 -0.35 -5.09
CA GLY A 150 3.27 0.30 -6.15
C GLY A 150 1.83 0.62 -5.77
N VAL A 151 0.92 0.54 -6.75
CA VAL A 151 -0.45 1.03 -6.63
C VAL A 151 -1.24 0.24 -5.57
N ALA A 152 -1.09 -1.09 -5.50
CA ALA A 152 -1.84 -1.90 -4.54
C ALA A 152 -1.52 -1.50 -3.08
N ALA A 153 -0.23 -1.38 -2.73
CA ALA A 153 0.18 -0.92 -1.39
C ALA A 153 -0.32 0.52 -1.11
N SER A 154 -0.26 1.40 -2.11
CA SER A 154 -0.72 2.78 -2.00
C SER A 154 -2.22 2.92 -1.69
N MET A 155 -3.04 2.01 -2.24
CA MET A 155 -4.49 1.97 -2.01
C MET A 155 -4.80 1.47 -0.61
N LEU A 156 -4.10 0.44 -0.14
CA LEU A 156 -4.23 -0.06 1.23
C LEU A 156 -3.77 0.98 2.26
N MET A 157 -2.70 1.72 1.98
CA MET A 157 -2.29 2.85 2.80
C MET A 157 -3.39 3.92 2.87
N SER A 158 -4.00 4.27 1.73
CA SER A 158 -5.10 5.23 1.68
C SER A 158 -6.34 4.74 2.46
N HIS A 159 -6.60 3.44 2.43
CA HIS A 159 -7.65 2.81 3.23
C HIS A 159 -7.36 2.88 4.74
N LEU A 160 -6.12 2.60 5.17
CA LEU A 160 -5.72 2.80 6.57
C LEU A 160 -5.85 4.26 6.98
N HIS A 161 -5.42 5.20 6.15
CA HIS A 161 -5.57 6.64 6.41
C HIS A 161 -7.03 7.02 6.67
N ALA A 162 -7.94 6.62 5.77
CA ALA A 162 -9.36 6.90 5.95
C ALA A 162 -9.93 6.24 7.22
N THR A 163 -9.59 4.97 7.47
CA THR A 163 -10.05 4.22 8.65
C THR A 163 -9.63 4.90 9.95
N PHE A 164 -8.35 5.26 10.07
CA PHE A 164 -7.84 5.90 11.27
C PHE A 164 -8.38 7.31 11.49
N ARG A 165 -8.53 8.09 10.42
CA ARG A 165 -9.17 9.42 10.50
C ARG A 165 -10.61 9.32 11.01
N SER A 166 -11.40 8.37 10.50
CA SER A 166 -12.76 8.14 10.97
C SER A 166 -12.83 7.61 12.41
N LEU A 167 -11.96 6.69 12.80
CA LEU A 167 -11.96 6.14 14.16
C LEU A 167 -11.44 7.14 15.20
N ALA A 168 -10.54 8.06 14.82
CA ALA A 168 -10.03 9.08 15.72
C ALA A 168 -11.15 10.04 16.19
N GLU A 169 -12.12 10.34 15.33
CA GLU A 169 -13.29 11.17 15.67
C GLU A 169 -14.22 10.51 16.71
N ALA A 170 -14.18 9.17 16.84
CA ALA A 170 -15.00 8.43 17.78
C ALA A 170 -14.51 8.50 19.24
N GLY A 171 -13.33 9.07 19.50
CA GLY A 171 -12.81 9.28 20.87
C GLY A 171 -12.46 7.99 21.62
N LEU A 172 -12.24 6.88 20.91
CA LEU A 172 -11.91 5.58 21.50
C LEU A 172 -10.55 5.59 22.22
N PRO A 173 -10.32 4.69 23.20
CA PRO A 173 -8.98 4.37 23.68
C PRO A 173 -8.06 3.93 22.54
N LEU A 174 -6.77 4.26 22.61
CA LEU A 174 -5.83 4.07 21.51
C LEU A 174 -5.66 2.59 21.10
N ASP A 175 -5.58 1.69 22.08
CA ASP A 175 -5.51 0.24 21.84
C ASP A 175 -6.76 -0.27 21.10
N ARG A 176 -7.95 0.15 21.54
CA ARG A 176 -9.21 -0.21 20.88
C ARG A 176 -9.33 0.36 19.47
N MET A 177 -8.87 1.58 19.27
CA MET A 177 -8.83 2.19 17.93
C MET A 177 -7.97 1.36 16.97
N VAL A 178 -6.81 0.87 17.42
CA VAL A 178 -5.93 0.02 16.60
C VAL A 178 -6.52 -1.37 16.39
N GLU A 179 -7.15 -1.96 17.41
CA GLU A 179 -7.84 -3.26 17.28
C GLU A 179 -9.00 -3.19 16.27
N ASP A 180 -9.81 -2.13 16.31
CA ASP A 180 -10.91 -1.93 15.35
C ASP A 180 -10.38 -1.66 13.95
N ALA A 181 -9.33 -0.83 13.81
CA ALA A 181 -8.67 -0.61 12.53
C ALA A 181 -8.09 -1.91 11.95
N ASN A 182 -7.49 -2.76 12.79
CA ASN A 182 -6.97 -4.07 12.38
C ASN A 182 -8.08 -4.97 11.82
N ARG A 183 -9.24 -5.02 12.48
CA ARG A 183 -10.38 -5.82 12.02
C ARG A 183 -10.91 -5.31 10.67
N ILE A 184 -11.10 -4.00 10.54
CA ILE A 184 -11.56 -3.37 9.28
C ILE A 184 -10.56 -3.65 8.15
N PHE A 185 -9.27 -3.53 8.44
CA PHE A 185 -8.20 -3.79 7.49
C PHE A 185 -8.23 -5.25 7.02
N CYS A 186 -8.33 -6.21 7.94
CA CYS A 186 -8.42 -7.64 7.63
C CYS A 186 -9.62 -7.98 6.73
N GLU A 187 -10.77 -7.37 6.95
CA GLU A 187 -11.97 -7.57 6.14
C GLU A 187 -11.82 -7.01 4.71
N SER A 188 -10.92 -6.06 4.53
CA SER A 188 -10.73 -5.31 3.28
C SER A 188 -9.50 -5.75 2.47
N THR A 189 -8.68 -6.67 3.01
CA THR A 189 -7.39 -7.08 2.41
C THR A 189 -7.40 -8.54 1.98
N LEU A 190 -6.60 -8.87 0.95
CA LEU A 190 -6.36 -10.25 0.55
C LEU A 190 -5.41 -10.95 1.55
N ALA A 191 -5.48 -12.28 1.57
CA ALA A 191 -4.57 -13.09 2.39
C ALA A 191 -3.10 -12.77 2.05
N GLY A 192 -2.29 -12.51 3.08
CA GLY A 192 -0.87 -12.20 2.94
C GLY A 192 -0.55 -10.70 2.85
N GLN A 193 -1.54 -9.82 2.78
CA GLN A 193 -1.34 -8.37 2.91
C GLN A 193 -1.37 -7.97 4.38
N PHE A 194 -0.37 -7.21 4.82
CA PHE A 194 -0.25 -6.70 6.17
C PHE A 194 0.33 -5.30 6.17
N ALA A 195 0.24 -4.60 7.30
CA ALA A 195 0.87 -3.29 7.48
C ALA A 195 1.60 -3.23 8.82
N THR A 196 2.86 -2.79 8.78
CA THR A 196 3.57 -2.40 9.99
C THR A 196 3.16 -0.97 10.35
N LEU A 197 2.89 -0.68 11.62
CA LEU A 197 2.39 0.64 12.00
C LEU A 197 2.76 1.03 13.42
N VAL A 198 3.11 2.29 13.62
CA VAL A 198 3.09 2.97 14.92
C VAL A 198 1.93 3.96 14.92
N VAL A 199 1.10 3.89 15.95
CA VAL A 199 -0.01 4.82 16.18
C VAL A 199 0.11 5.35 17.60
N GLY A 200 0.13 6.66 17.78
CA GLY A 200 0.32 7.26 19.10
C GLY A 200 -0.47 8.53 19.34
N ARG A 201 -0.64 8.83 20.62
CA ARG A 201 -1.20 10.07 21.15
C ARG A 201 -0.14 10.72 22.03
N ALA A 202 0.03 12.01 21.83
CA ALA A 202 0.94 12.82 22.62
C ALA A 202 0.16 14.01 23.20
N ALA A 203 0.06 14.05 24.51
CA ALA A 203 -0.65 15.09 25.25
C ALA A 203 0.23 16.32 25.48
N GLN A 204 -0.38 17.45 25.79
CA GLN A 204 0.33 18.72 26.00
C GLN A 204 1.28 18.71 27.21
N ASP A 205 1.08 17.80 28.16
CA ASP A 205 1.91 17.66 29.36
C ASP A 205 3.17 16.79 29.15
N GLY A 206 3.42 16.34 27.91
CA GLY A 206 4.53 15.45 27.57
C GLY A 206 4.20 13.96 27.72
N SER A 207 3.00 13.60 28.19
CA SER A 207 2.57 12.20 28.24
C SER A 207 2.34 11.66 26.85
N VAL A 208 2.97 10.52 26.54
CA VAL A 208 2.84 9.83 25.26
C VAL A 208 2.40 8.39 25.50
N GLU A 209 1.37 7.98 24.77
CA GLU A 209 1.01 6.58 24.60
C GLU A 209 1.05 6.18 23.13
N PHE A 210 1.56 4.99 22.82
CA PHE A 210 1.56 4.50 21.46
C PHE A 210 1.50 2.98 21.38
N VAL A 211 0.98 2.49 20.26
CA VAL A 211 1.06 1.09 19.84
C VAL A 211 2.12 1.00 18.75
N SER A 212 2.93 -0.06 18.78
CA SER A 212 3.74 -0.47 17.63
C SER A 212 3.32 -1.88 17.19
N ALA A 213 2.66 -1.95 16.03
CA ALA A 213 2.16 -3.14 15.35
C ALA A 213 3.20 -3.63 14.33
N GLY A 214 4.18 -4.40 14.78
CA GLY A 214 5.25 -4.98 13.95
C GLY A 214 6.20 -3.99 13.27
N HIS A 215 6.15 -2.70 13.62
CA HIS A 215 6.99 -1.68 13.00
C HIS A 215 8.36 -1.55 13.66
N LEU A 216 9.26 -0.80 13.02
CA LEU A 216 10.59 -0.51 13.53
C LEU A 216 10.54 0.17 14.90
N PRO A 217 11.59 0.00 15.74
CA PRO A 217 11.61 0.57 17.08
C PRO A 217 11.46 2.09 17.06
N VAL A 218 10.57 2.62 17.90
CA VAL A 218 10.47 4.06 18.14
C VAL A 218 11.62 4.49 19.04
N LEU A 219 12.40 5.50 18.64
CA LEU A 219 13.53 5.97 19.44
C LEU A 219 13.07 7.11 20.35
N HIS A 220 13.24 6.94 21.67
CA HIS A 220 13.14 8.04 22.62
C HIS A 220 14.55 8.60 22.86
N ILE A 221 14.79 9.79 22.32
CA ILE A 221 16.06 10.52 22.43
C ILE A 221 15.95 11.49 23.62
N HIS A 222 16.90 11.43 24.52
CA HIS A 222 16.99 12.24 25.73
C HIS A 222 18.47 12.63 25.99
N GLY A 223 18.73 13.41 27.04
CA GLY A 223 20.07 13.93 27.34
C GLY A 223 21.17 12.88 27.51
N ASP A 224 20.82 11.65 27.90
CA ASP A 224 21.77 10.55 28.12
C ASP A 224 21.93 9.61 26.92
N GLY A 225 21.20 9.85 25.82
CA GLY A 225 21.28 9.05 24.60
C GLY A 225 19.92 8.72 23.98
N ALA A 226 19.83 7.57 23.32
CA ALA A 226 18.61 7.10 22.66
C ALA A 226 18.20 5.72 23.19
N THR A 227 16.96 5.61 23.65
CA THR A 227 16.37 4.36 24.13
C THR A 227 15.36 3.82 23.11
N PRO A 228 15.60 2.67 22.47
CA PRO A 228 14.64 2.08 21.53
C PRO A 228 13.44 1.49 22.28
N LYS A 229 12.24 1.71 21.73
CA LYS A 229 10.99 1.09 22.14
C LYS A 229 10.54 0.14 21.04
N ASN A 230 10.86 -1.14 21.22
CA ASN A 230 10.55 -2.20 20.26
C ASN A 230 9.04 -2.45 20.18
N SER A 231 8.61 -3.05 19.07
CA SER A 231 7.21 -3.40 18.84
C SER A 231 6.60 -4.28 19.95
N THR A 232 5.34 -4.02 20.28
CA THR A 232 4.53 -4.77 21.25
C THR A 232 3.55 -5.75 20.60
N GLY A 233 3.43 -5.75 19.28
CA GLY A 233 2.43 -6.51 18.56
C GLY A 233 2.88 -6.99 17.19
N VAL A 234 2.03 -7.78 16.56
CA VAL A 234 2.20 -8.22 15.17
C VAL A 234 1.78 -7.12 14.20
N PRO A 235 2.21 -7.15 12.93
CA PRO A 235 1.66 -6.28 11.90
C PRO A 235 0.13 -6.39 11.79
N LEU A 236 -0.52 -5.28 11.44
CA LEU A 236 -1.95 -5.25 11.13
C LEU A 236 -2.25 -6.14 9.93
N GLY A 237 -3.42 -6.78 9.89
CA GLY A 237 -3.82 -7.67 8.79
C GLY A 237 -3.42 -9.14 8.97
N MET A 238 -2.43 -9.44 9.82
CA MET A 238 -1.99 -10.83 10.02
C MET A 238 -2.99 -11.68 10.82
N PHE A 239 -3.58 -11.10 11.87
CA PHE A 239 -4.57 -11.77 12.71
C PHE A 239 -5.66 -10.79 13.11
N CYS A 240 -6.91 -11.02 12.67
CA CYS A 240 -8.02 -10.08 12.84
C CYS A 240 -8.34 -9.74 14.31
N ASN A 241 -8.05 -10.68 15.23
CA ASN A 241 -8.31 -10.54 16.67
C ASN A 241 -7.03 -10.30 17.49
N ALA A 242 -5.96 -9.80 16.86
CA ALA A 242 -4.73 -9.44 17.56
C ALA A 242 -4.99 -8.34 18.60
N ARG A 243 -4.25 -8.40 19.72
CA ARG A 243 -4.23 -7.34 20.73
C ARG A 243 -2.98 -6.50 20.55
N PHE A 244 -3.11 -5.23 20.91
CA PHE A 244 -2.07 -4.23 20.70
C PHE A 244 -1.74 -3.48 22.00
N PRO A 245 -0.79 -4.00 22.80
CA PRO A 245 -0.41 -3.38 24.06
C PRO A 245 0.21 -1.99 23.87
N LEU A 246 -0.14 -1.07 24.75
CA LEU A 246 0.35 0.30 24.75
C LEU A 246 1.75 0.40 25.39
N HIS A 247 2.62 1.15 24.74
CA HIS A 247 3.71 1.84 25.42
C HIS A 247 3.19 3.12 26.07
N ARG A 248 3.74 3.43 27.23
CA ARG A 248 3.52 4.70 27.93
C ARG A 248 4.86 5.26 28.37
N LEU A 249 5.07 6.54 28.12
CA LEU A 249 6.24 7.30 28.57
C LEU A 249 5.87 8.77 28.71
N THR A 250 6.71 9.50 29.43
CA THR A 250 6.61 10.96 29.54
C THR A 250 7.88 11.55 28.96
N LEU A 251 7.75 12.47 28.01
CA LEU A 251 8.86 13.21 27.44
C LEU A 251 9.11 14.46 28.27
N ALA A 252 10.35 14.67 28.69
CA ALA A 252 10.76 15.93 29.27
C ALA A 252 10.95 17.00 28.17
N PRO A 253 10.86 18.30 28.49
CA PRO A 253 11.22 19.35 27.53
C PRO A 253 12.63 19.13 26.97
N GLY A 254 12.74 19.02 25.65
CA GLY A 254 13.99 18.73 24.93
C GLY A 254 14.16 17.26 24.51
N ASP A 255 13.37 16.34 25.06
CA ASP A 255 13.30 14.97 24.56
C ASP A 255 12.66 14.91 23.17
N THR A 256 13.02 13.90 22.38
CA THR A 256 12.47 13.68 21.04
C THR A 256 11.98 12.25 20.91
N LEU A 257 10.80 12.07 20.31
CA LEU A 257 10.32 10.79 19.82
C LEU A 257 10.59 10.72 18.32
N PHE A 258 11.43 9.78 17.89
CA PHE A 258 11.83 9.62 16.50
C PHE A 258 11.29 8.31 15.92
N LEU A 259 10.54 8.44 14.84
CA LEU A 259 9.94 7.34 14.09
C LEU A 259 10.55 7.36 12.68
N TYR A 260 10.77 6.18 12.11
CA TYR A 260 11.37 6.01 10.78
C TYR A 260 10.87 4.73 10.13
N THR A 261 10.88 4.69 8.80
CA THR A 261 10.64 3.49 8.00
C THR A 261 11.96 2.83 7.60
N ASP A 262 11.88 1.63 7.04
CA ASP A 262 13.03 0.88 6.54
C ASP A 262 13.78 1.61 5.43
N GLY A 263 13.12 2.50 4.69
CA GLY A 263 13.74 3.38 3.71
C GLY A 263 14.90 4.23 4.27
N LEU A 264 14.96 4.46 5.59
CA LEU A 264 16.11 5.10 6.23
C LEU A 264 17.28 4.12 6.47
N THR A 265 16.99 2.91 6.95
CA THR A 265 18.00 1.90 7.31
C THR A 265 18.54 1.15 6.08
N GLU A 266 17.73 1.00 5.04
CA GLU A 266 18.11 0.37 3.78
C GLU A 266 18.67 1.38 2.78
N ALA A 267 18.74 2.67 3.15
CA ALA A 267 19.36 3.69 2.33
C ALA A 267 20.81 3.32 2.08
N ARG A 268 21.22 3.35 0.82
CA ARG A 268 22.59 3.03 0.41
C ARG A 268 23.40 4.30 0.17
N ASN A 269 24.63 4.30 0.64
CA ASN A 269 25.61 5.31 0.26
C ASN A 269 26.02 5.17 -1.22
N ARG A 270 26.82 6.10 -1.73
CA ARG A 270 27.29 6.07 -3.14
C ARG A 270 28.09 4.81 -3.51
N ALA A 271 28.59 4.06 -2.54
CA ALA A 271 29.30 2.81 -2.73
C ALA A 271 28.39 1.57 -2.64
N GLY A 272 27.07 1.75 -2.46
CA GLY A 272 26.10 0.66 -2.39
C GLY A 272 26.02 -0.05 -1.04
N ALA A 273 26.74 0.44 -0.01
CA ALA A 273 26.61 -0.06 1.35
C ALA A 273 25.45 0.64 2.05
N GLU A 274 24.63 -0.13 2.77
CA GLU A 274 23.56 0.37 3.64
C GLU A 274 24.18 1.15 4.81
N TYR A 275 23.50 2.21 5.25
CA TYR A 275 23.98 3.11 6.34
C TYR A 275 23.87 2.48 7.72
#